data_AF-A0A6A6Y6D6-F1
#
_entry.id   AF-A0A6A6Y6D6-F1
#
_cell.length_a   1.000
_cell.length_b   1.000
_cell.length_c   1.000
_cell.angle_alpha   90.00
_cell.angle_beta   90.00
_cell.angle_gamma   90.00
#
_symmetry.space_group_name_H-M   'P 1'
#
loop_
_entity.id
_entity.type
_entity.pdbx_description
1 polymer ?
#
loop_
_entity_poly.entity_id
_entity_poly.type
_entity_poly.pdbx_seq_one_letter_code
_entity_poly.pdbx_strand_id
1 'polypeptide(L)'
;MESNNDPKRVVLRFHVQHELEEAAINERFFALYGPEPPKNDFYSHLMAPNESSKMHIVLDIHCKSHPTIDNSKMAYEVFKVEKKDEFEFEKLNGAACKFARVRCERIKWGTDRS
;
A
#
# COMPACT_ATOMS: atom_id res chain seq x y z
N MET A 1 6.38 20.41 -4.93
CA MET A 1 6.68 19.62 -3.74
C MET A 1 5.34 19.10 -3.24
N GLU A 2 5.00 17.87 -3.61
CA GLU A 2 3.76 17.25 -3.12
C GLU A 2 3.90 17.05 -1.61
N SER A 3 2.89 17.47 -0.87
CA SER A 3 2.82 17.39 0.58
C SER A 3 2.96 15.93 1.01
N ASN A 4 4.04 15.58 1.73
CA ASN A 4 4.25 14.24 2.31
C ASN A 4 3.16 13.80 3.32
N ASN A 5 2.11 14.62 3.52
CA ASN A 5 1.04 14.45 4.49
C ASN A 5 -0.33 14.16 3.85
N ASP A 6 -0.43 14.11 2.52
CA ASP A 6 -1.71 13.85 1.87
C ASP A 6 -2.10 12.37 1.99
N PRO A 7 -3.34 12.05 2.41
CA PRO A 7 -3.76 10.66 2.58
C PRO A 7 -3.81 9.94 1.24
N LYS A 8 -3.19 8.77 1.20
CA LYS A 8 -3.08 7.96 -0.02
C LYS A 8 -3.10 6.47 0.28
N ARG A 9 -3.51 5.70 -0.72
CA ARG A 9 -3.44 4.24 -0.70
C ARG A 9 -2.27 3.76 -1.55
N VAL A 10 -1.32 3.09 -0.91
CA VAL A 10 -0.22 2.43 -1.60
C VAL A 10 -0.55 0.94 -1.74
N VAL A 11 -0.36 0.37 -2.92
CA VAL A 11 -0.56 -1.06 -3.18
C VAL A 11 0.75 -1.70 -3.60
N LEU A 12 1.28 -2.55 -2.74
CA LEU A 12 2.52 -3.30 -2.98
C LEU A 12 2.17 -4.67 -3.56
N ARG A 13 2.54 -4.91 -4.82
CA ARG A 13 2.26 -6.14 -5.56
C ARG A 13 3.46 -7.07 -5.50
N PHE A 14 3.34 -8.20 -4.83
CA PHE A 14 4.45 -9.12 -4.60
C PHE A 14 4.06 -10.57 -4.93
N HIS A 15 5.04 -11.46 -5.03
CA HIS A 15 4.80 -12.89 -5.30
C HIS A 15 4.39 -13.62 -4.03
N VAL A 16 3.45 -14.56 -4.11
CA VAL A 16 2.93 -15.36 -2.97
C VAL A 16 4.02 -16.06 -2.15
N GLN A 17 5.18 -16.36 -2.75
CA GLN A 17 6.31 -16.94 -2.03
C GLN A 17 6.85 -16.06 -0.88
N HIS A 18 6.53 -14.77 -0.87
CA HIS A 18 6.93 -13.81 0.16
C HIS A 18 5.77 -13.45 1.11
N GLU A 19 4.70 -14.25 1.17
CA GLU A 19 3.53 -14.01 2.04
C GLU A 19 3.93 -13.79 3.51
N LEU A 20 4.87 -14.58 4.02
CA LEU A 20 5.34 -14.48 5.41
C LEU A 20 6.28 -13.29 5.65
N GLU A 21 6.58 -12.49 4.63
CA GLU A 21 7.55 -11.39 4.68
C GLU A 21 6.87 -10.01 4.65
N GLU A 22 5.56 -9.93 4.94
CA GLU A 22 4.81 -8.66 4.96
C GLU A 22 5.51 -7.57 5.78
N ALA A 23 5.95 -7.90 7.01
CA ALA A 23 6.62 -6.95 7.89
C ALA A 23 7.91 -6.40 7.26
N ALA A 24 8.74 -7.28 6.69
CA ALA A 24 9.99 -6.89 6.03
C ALA A 24 9.75 -6.04 4.77
N ILE A 25 8.70 -6.35 3.98
CA ILE A 25 8.30 -5.55 2.82
C ILE A 25 7.89 -4.14 3.27
N ASN A 26 7.06 -4.05 4.32
CA ASN A 26 6.60 -2.77 4.86
C ASN A 26 7.76 -1.94 5.43
N GLU A 27 8.61 -2.54 6.25
CA GLU A 27 9.80 -1.88 6.82
C GLU A 27 10.71 -1.32 5.72
N ARG A 28 11.00 -2.11 4.68
CA ARG A 28 11.83 -1.66 3.56
C ARG A 28 11.16 -0.56 2.75
N PHE A 29 9.85 -0.68 2.49
CA PHE A 29 9.10 0.37 1.80
C PHE A 29 9.16 1.70 2.55
N PHE A 30 8.92 1.68 3.87
CA PHE A 30 8.97 2.89 4.69
C PHE A 30 10.39 3.45 4.83
N ALA A 31 11.42 2.62 4.85
CA ALA A 31 12.80 3.10 4.84
C ALA A 31 13.17 3.87 3.56
N LEU A 32 12.54 3.55 2.42
CA LEU A 32 12.82 4.17 1.12
C LEU A 32 11.89 5.33 0.76
N TYR A 33 10.60 5.21 1.10
CA TYR A 33 9.54 6.13 0.66
C TYR A 33 8.69 6.67 1.80
N GLY A 34 8.90 6.20 3.02
CA GLY A 34 8.15 6.63 4.18
C GLY A 34 8.51 8.07 4.58
N PRO A 35 7.57 8.82 5.15
CA PRO A 35 7.92 10.05 5.83
C PRO A 35 8.81 9.71 7.03
N GLU A 36 9.98 10.32 7.16
CA GLU A 36 10.73 10.30 8.42
C GLU A 36 9.92 11.04 9.50
N PRO A 37 9.56 10.41 10.63
CA PRO A 37 9.25 9.00 10.87
C PRO A 37 7.72 8.72 10.72
N PRO A 38 7.31 7.51 10.28
CA PRO A 38 5.89 7.17 10.22
C PRO A 38 5.42 6.91 11.66
N LYS A 39 4.75 7.88 12.27
CA LYS A 39 4.19 7.84 13.64
C LYS A 39 3.01 6.86 13.76
N ASN A 40 3.17 5.62 13.30
CA ASN A 40 2.11 4.62 13.24
C ASN A 40 0.84 5.11 12.52
N ASP A 41 0.93 6.14 11.68
CA ASP A 41 -0.22 6.70 10.95
C ASP A 41 -0.40 5.99 9.61
N PHE A 42 -0.50 4.67 9.69
CA PHE A 42 -0.87 3.83 8.56
C PHE A 42 -1.60 2.59 9.02
N TYR A 43 -2.27 1.93 8.08
CA TYR A 43 -2.82 0.60 8.27
C TYR A 43 -2.41 -0.31 7.11
N SER A 44 -2.09 -1.57 7.40
CA SER A 44 -1.73 -2.60 6.41
C SER A 44 -2.86 -3.62 6.25
N HIS A 45 -3.36 -3.80 5.03
CA HIS A 45 -4.28 -4.88 4.68
C HIS A 45 -3.58 -5.87 3.76
N LEU A 46 -3.38 -7.09 4.23
CA LEU A 46 -2.89 -8.18 3.39
C LEU A 46 -4.05 -8.76 2.56
N MET A 47 -3.92 -8.72 1.24
CA MET A 47 -4.90 -9.28 0.31
C MET A 47 -4.36 -10.54 -0.36
N ALA A 48 -5.16 -11.59 -0.26
CA ALA A 48 -4.91 -12.86 -0.93
C ALA A 48 -4.80 -12.71 -2.46
N PRO A 49 -4.07 -13.63 -3.11
CA PRO A 49 -4.07 -13.71 -4.56
C PRO A 49 -5.46 -14.08 -5.08
N ASN A 50 -5.74 -13.71 -6.33
CA ASN A 50 -6.88 -14.25 -7.08
C ASN A 50 -6.39 -15.43 -7.95
N GLU A 51 -6.72 -15.47 -9.23
CA GLU A 51 -6.23 -16.47 -10.20
C GLU A 51 -4.74 -16.31 -10.58
N SER A 52 -3.96 -15.51 -9.83
CA SER A 52 -2.54 -15.25 -10.10
C SER A 52 -1.68 -15.53 -8.88
N SER A 53 -0.37 -15.76 -9.06
CA SER A 53 0.57 -15.89 -7.94
C SER A 53 0.95 -14.56 -7.27
N LYS A 54 0.15 -13.51 -7.49
CA LYS A 54 0.44 -12.15 -7.01
C LYS A 54 -0.50 -11.77 -5.86
N MET A 55 0.12 -11.54 -4.71
CA MET A 55 -0.50 -10.96 -3.52
C MET A 55 -0.35 -9.45 -3.51
N HIS A 56 -1.14 -8.80 -2.64
CA HIS A 56 -1.12 -7.35 -2.49
C HIS A 56 -1.11 -6.98 -1.01
N ILE A 57 -0.20 -6.09 -0.61
CA ILE A 57 -0.32 -5.34 0.64
C ILE A 57 -0.90 -3.98 0.29
N VAL A 58 -1.99 -3.60 0.94
CA VAL A 58 -2.62 -2.30 0.80
C VAL A 58 -2.28 -1.47 2.04
N LEU A 59 -1.51 -0.41 1.85
CA LEU A 59 -1.14 0.53 2.90
C LEU A 59 -2.00 1.79 2.79
N ASP A 60 -2.79 2.05 3.82
CA ASP A 60 -3.56 3.28 3.97
C ASP A 60 -2.70 4.28 4.75
N ILE A 61 -2.04 5.21 4.05
CA ILE A 61 -1.10 6.18 4.64
C ILE A 61 -1.85 7.42 5.12
N HIS A 62 -1.55 7.90 6.33
CA HIS A 62 -2.23 9.01 7.02
C HIS A 62 -3.68 8.73 7.41
N CYS A 63 -4.03 7.46 7.64
CA CYS A 63 -5.41 7.06 7.91
C CYS A 63 -5.94 7.46 9.30
N LYS A 64 -5.08 7.64 10.30
CA LYS A 64 -5.44 8.09 11.65
C LYS A 64 -5.62 9.59 11.71
N SER A 65 -4.77 10.36 11.03
CA SER A 65 -4.94 11.82 10.91
C SER A 65 -6.10 12.20 9.99
N HIS A 66 -6.46 11.33 9.03
CA HIS A 66 -7.57 11.53 8.11
C HIS A 66 -8.57 10.36 8.21
N PRO A 67 -9.39 10.27 9.28
CA PRO A 67 -10.28 9.13 9.51
C PRO A 67 -11.43 9.03 8.49
N THR A 68 -11.77 10.16 7.84
CA THR A 68 -12.81 10.23 6.81
C THR A 68 -12.17 10.68 5.50
N ILE A 69 -12.30 9.87 4.45
CA ILE A 69 -11.82 10.19 3.11
C ILE A 69 -12.85 9.89 2.04
N ASP A 70 -12.85 10.71 0.99
CA ASP A 70 -13.55 10.39 -0.25
C ASP A 70 -12.75 9.36 -1.04
N ASN A 71 -13.16 8.08 -0.95
CA ASN A 71 -12.55 6.97 -1.67
C ASN A 71 -12.45 7.20 -3.19
N SER A 72 -13.33 8.03 -3.76
CA SER A 72 -13.34 8.32 -5.20
C SER A 72 -12.20 9.28 -5.61
N LYS A 73 -11.73 10.12 -4.68
CA LYS A 73 -10.69 11.13 -4.91
C LYS A 73 -9.34 10.77 -4.31
N MET A 74 -9.29 9.72 -3.50
CA MET A 74 -8.06 9.23 -2.89
C MET A 74 -6.99 8.88 -3.95
N ALA A 75 -5.76 9.35 -3.69
CA ALA A 75 -4.60 9.03 -4.50
C ALA A 75 -4.20 7.56 -4.33
N TYR A 76 -3.81 6.93 -5.43
CA TYR A 76 -3.32 5.55 -5.46
C TYR A 76 -1.91 5.52 -6.02
N GLU A 77 -1.02 4.85 -5.30
CA GLU A 77 0.29 4.47 -5.81
C GLU A 77 0.39 2.97 -5.84
N VAL A 78 0.95 2.42 -6.90
CA VAL A 78 1.11 0.96 -7.03
C VAL A 78 2.57 0.67 -7.27
N PHE A 79 3.13 -0.23 -6.48
CA PHE A 79 4.49 -0.69 -6.65
C PHE A 79 4.49 -2.18 -6.97
N LYS A 80 5.35 -2.58 -7.89
CA LYS A 80 5.75 -3.97 -8.05
C LYS A 80 6.93 -4.22 -7.11
N VAL A 81 6.82 -5.28 -6.32
CA VAL A 81 7.84 -5.69 -5.35
C VAL A 81 8.53 -6.93 -5.88
N GLU A 82 9.86 -6.87 -5.94
CA GLU A 82 10.72 -8.00 -6.27
C GLU A 82 11.76 -8.17 -5.17
N LYS A 83 12.17 -9.42 -4.92
CA LYS A 83 13.23 -9.72 -3.96
C LYS A 83 14.43 -10.24 -4.73
N LYS A 84 15.56 -9.54 -4.61
CA LYS A 84 16.89 -10.03 -4.99
C LYS A 84 17.63 -10.34 -3.70
N ASP A 85 18.58 -9.49 -3.32
CA ASP A 85 19.20 -9.51 -1.99
C ASP A 85 18.31 -8.79 -0.96
N GLU A 86 17.69 -7.69 -1.38
CA GLU A 86 16.70 -6.93 -0.62
C GLU A 86 15.40 -6.77 -1.44
N PHE A 87 14.34 -6.25 -0.80
CA PHE A 87 13.12 -5.88 -1.50
C PHE A 87 13.31 -4.58 -2.29
N GLU A 88 13.06 -4.65 -3.59
CA GLU A 88 13.06 -3.52 -4.52
C GLU A 88 11.62 -3.16 -4.92
N PHE A 89 11.39 -1.87 -5.20
CA PHE A 89 10.06 -1.32 -5.48
C PHE A 89 10.07 -0.55 -6.79
N GLU A 90 9.30 -1.02 -7.77
CA GLU A 90 9.10 -0.35 -9.04
C GLU A 90 7.72 0.32 -9.06
N LYS A 91 7.68 1.65 -9.14
CA LYS A 91 6.42 2.41 -9.23
C LYS A 91 5.76 2.16 -10.59
N LEU A 92 4.54 1.65 -10.58
CA LEU A 92 3.76 1.37 -11.77
C LEU A 92 2.94 2.60 -12.20
N ASN A 93 2.48 2.55 -13.46
CA ASN A 93 1.76 3.65 -14.10
C ASN A 93 0.27 3.74 -13.68
N GLY A 94 -0.42 4.77 -14.18
CA GLY A 94 -1.83 5.03 -13.85
C GLY A 94 -2.81 3.92 -14.24
N ALA A 95 -2.48 3.04 -15.18
CA ALA A 95 -3.33 1.88 -15.49
C ALA A 95 -3.34 0.87 -14.33
N ALA A 96 -2.18 0.65 -13.70
CA ALA A 96 -2.09 -0.16 -12.48
C ALA A 96 -2.89 0.47 -11.33
N CYS A 97 -2.83 1.81 -11.18
CA CYS A 97 -3.63 2.52 -10.17
C CYS A 97 -5.14 2.37 -10.39
N LYS A 98 -5.62 2.45 -11.63
CA LYS A 98 -7.04 2.22 -11.96
C LYS A 98 -7.49 0.81 -11.57
N PHE A 99 -6.68 -0.20 -11.90
CA PHE A 99 -6.97 -1.59 -11.54
C PHE A 99 -6.96 -1.81 -10.02
N ALA A 100 -5.96 -1.24 -9.34
CA ALA A 100 -5.85 -1.29 -7.88
C ALA A 100 -7.07 -0.65 -7.21
N ARG A 101 -7.59 0.48 -7.72
CA ARG A 101 -8.79 1.13 -7.20
C ARG A 101 -10.01 0.22 -7.26
N VAL A 102 -10.24 -0.46 -8.39
CA VAL A 102 -11.34 -1.43 -8.54
C VAL A 102 -11.15 -2.61 -7.56
N ARG A 103 -9.93 -3.14 -7.45
CA ARG A 103 -9.63 -4.26 -6.54
C ARG A 103 -9.83 -3.89 -5.06
N CYS A 104 -9.50 -2.65 -4.70
CA CYS A 104 -9.55 -2.16 -3.33
C CYS A 104 -10.92 -1.55 -2.96
N GLU A 105 -11.93 -1.61 -3.82
CA GLU A 105 -13.26 -1.00 -3.58
C GLU A 105 -13.91 -1.49 -2.29
N ARG A 106 -13.67 -2.77 -1.93
CA ARG A 106 -14.20 -3.39 -0.70
C ARG A 106 -13.30 -3.18 0.52
N ILE A 107 -12.10 -2.64 0.35
CA ILE A 107 -11.14 -2.39 1.43
C ILE A 107 -11.46 -1.05 2.07
N LYS A 108 -11.93 -1.11 3.32
CA LYS A 108 -12.21 0.07 4.14
C LYS A 108 -10.93 0.85 4.40
N TRP A 109 -11.04 2.18 4.40
CA TRP A 109 -9.94 3.09 4.70
C TRP A 109 -9.55 3.04 6.17
N GLY A 110 -8.26 2.79 6.43
CA GLY A 110 -7.71 2.58 7.77
C GLY A 110 -8.37 1.41 8.51
N THR A 111 -7.95 1.16 9.75
CA THR A 111 -8.87 0.53 10.72
C THR A 111 -8.76 1.19 12.07
N ASP A 112 -9.89 1.67 12.54
CA ASP A 112 -10.41 1.21 13.82
C ASP A 112 -11.91 0.99 13.60
N ARG A 113 -12.40 -0.26 13.75
CA ARG A 113 -13.84 -0.45 13.92
C ARG A 113 -14.11 0.04 15.34
N SER A 114 -14.57 1.28 15.44
CA SER A 114 -15.42 1.82 16.52
C SER A 114 -15.14 1.34 17.94
#